data_AF-A0A091BXM5-F1
#
_entry.id   AF-A0A091BXM5-F1
#
_cell.length_a   1.000
_cell.length_b   1.000
_cell.length_c   1.000
_cell.angle_alpha   90.00
_cell.angle_beta   90.00
_cell.angle_gamma   90.00
#
_symmetry.space_group_name_H-M   'P 1'
#
loop_
_entity.id
_entity.type
_entity.pdbx_description
1 polymer ?
#
loop_
_entity_poly.entity_id
_entity_poly.type
_entity_poly.pdbx_seq_one_letter_code
_entity_poly.pdbx_strand_id
1 'polypeptide(L)'
;MEQVVHSQTVDLVSSVEQQDTEALLYKPLGNGTERVYLYKTAAMEKPQSTGGQQVKNDVSQDAEQAQLTTKRTEWVYKNNFYRLLFGFSGNNHEFIEQENQFNLPSNWQLLSTEN
;
A
#
# COMPACT_ATOMS: atom_id res chain seq x y z
N MET A 1 -16.76 -7.09 -17.69
CA MET A 1 -16.13 -6.40 -16.55
C MET A 1 -15.77 -4.98 -16.95
N GLU A 2 -15.61 -4.10 -15.98
CA GLU A 2 -14.99 -2.78 -16.10
C GLU A 2 -14.02 -2.57 -14.94
N GLN A 3 -13.02 -1.71 -15.12
CA GLN A 3 -12.07 -1.38 -14.07
C GLN A 3 -12.64 -0.29 -13.18
N VAL A 4 -12.55 -0.48 -11.88
CA VAL A 4 -12.85 0.55 -10.88
C VAL A 4 -11.61 0.78 -10.04
N VAL A 5 -11.34 2.06 -9.74
CA VAL A 5 -10.23 2.48 -8.89
C VAL A 5 -10.79 2.99 -7.57
N HIS A 6 -10.30 2.41 -6.47
CA HIS A 6 -10.56 2.87 -5.12
C HIS A 6 -9.32 3.58 -4.60
N SER A 7 -9.49 4.78 -4.05
CA SER A 7 -8.40 5.55 -3.45
C SER A 7 -8.69 5.85 -2.00
N GLN A 8 -7.68 5.68 -1.16
CA GLN A 8 -7.71 6.03 0.25
C GLN A 8 -6.37 6.64 0.66
N THR A 9 -6.41 7.56 1.62
CA THR A 9 -5.23 8.15 2.24
C THR A 9 -5.34 7.99 3.75
N VAL A 10 -4.25 7.58 4.37
CA VAL A 10 -4.16 7.38 5.83
C VAL A 10 -2.89 8.00 6.38
N ASP A 11 -2.97 8.51 7.61
CA ASP A 11 -1.80 9.00 8.33
C ASP A 11 -0.96 7.83 8.85
N LEU A 12 0.37 8.00 8.77
CA LEU A 12 1.35 7.03 9.22
C LEU A 12 1.88 7.41 10.60
N VAL A 13 2.26 6.37 11.34
CA VAL A 13 3.11 6.47 12.53
C VAL A 13 4.38 5.66 12.29
N SER A 14 5.45 5.93 13.05
CA SER A 14 6.71 5.21 12.92
C SER A 14 6.51 3.69 12.91
N SER A 15 7.18 3.02 11.98
CA SER A 15 7.23 1.56 11.89
C SER A 15 8.17 0.94 12.92
N VAL A 16 8.92 1.74 13.66
CA VAL A 16 9.80 1.31 14.75
C VAL A 16 9.30 1.85 16.10
N GLU A 17 9.56 1.12 17.18
CA GLU A 17 9.13 1.51 18.54
C GLU A 17 10.18 2.36 19.29
N GLN A 18 11.32 2.65 18.66
CA GLN A 18 12.39 3.42 19.28
C GLN A 18 11.97 4.88 19.50
N GLN A 19 12.15 5.38 20.73
CA GLN A 19 11.89 6.79 21.05
C GLN A 19 12.70 7.72 20.15
N ASP A 20 12.06 8.81 19.72
CA ASP A 20 12.62 9.87 18.89
C ASP A 20 13.08 9.45 17.48
N THR A 21 12.62 8.29 16.98
CA THR A 21 12.90 7.85 15.61
C THR A 21 11.62 7.63 14.82
N GLU A 22 11.41 8.48 13.82
CA GLU A 22 10.38 8.30 12.79
C GLU A 22 10.98 7.54 11.62
N ALA A 23 10.46 6.35 11.32
CA ALA A 23 10.97 5.56 10.21
C ALA A 23 9.89 4.77 9.49
N LEU A 24 10.06 4.64 8.17
CA LEU A 24 9.38 3.66 7.36
C LEU A 24 10.38 2.52 7.04
N LEU A 25 10.00 1.31 7.38
CA LEU A 25 10.82 0.12 7.13
C LEU A 25 10.60 -0.38 5.70
N TYR A 26 11.63 -0.92 5.08
CA TYR A 26 11.52 -1.63 3.81
C TYR A 26 12.36 -2.90 3.78
N LYS A 27 11.92 -3.84 2.94
CA LYS A 27 12.66 -5.05 2.57
C LYS A 27 12.90 -5.04 1.06
N PRO A 28 14.15 -5.11 0.58
CA PRO A 28 14.43 -5.26 -0.84
C PRO A 28 13.95 -6.63 -1.35
N LEU A 29 13.55 -6.70 -2.61
CA LEU A 29 13.20 -7.92 -3.33
C LEU A 29 14.17 -8.13 -4.50
N GLY A 30 14.48 -9.40 -4.79
CA GLY A 30 15.31 -9.77 -5.95
C GLY A 30 16.66 -9.06 -5.96
N ASN A 31 16.88 -8.21 -6.96
CA ASN A 31 18.10 -7.42 -7.13
C ASN A 31 18.13 -6.11 -6.30
N GLY A 32 17.10 -5.84 -5.50
CA GLY A 32 16.98 -4.67 -4.63
C GLY A 32 16.32 -3.44 -5.25
N THR A 33 15.91 -3.48 -6.52
CA THR A 33 15.14 -2.38 -7.13
C THR A 33 13.68 -2.41 -6.69
N GLU A 34 13.12 -3.61 -6.54
CA GLU A 34 11.79 -3.79 -5.98
C GLU A 34 11.86 -3.79 -4.45
N ARG A 35 10.89 -3.13 -3.80
CA ARG A 35 10.85 -3.01 -2.34
C ARG A 35 9.43 -3.26 -1.84
N VAL A 36 9.36 -3.99 -0.73
CA VAL A 36 8.16 -4.12 0.09
C VAL A 36 8.34 -3.24 1.31
N TYR A 37 7.35 -2.42 1.63
CA TYR A 37 7.40 -1.55 2.79
C TYR A 37 6.62 -2.15 3.95
N LEU A 38 7.13 -1.97 5.17
CA LEU A 38 6.39 -2.24 6.40
C LEU A 38 5.97 -0.89 6.99
N TYR A 39 4.68 -0.62 7.00
CA TYR A 39 4.08 0.63 7.43
C TYR A 39 3.16 0.42 8.62
N LYS A 40 2.93 1.46 9.43
CA LYS A 40 2.03 1.42 10.58
C LYS A 40 1.14 2.65 10.57
N THR A 41 -0.12 2.47 10.97
CA THR A 41 -1.02 3.57 11.32
C THR A 41 -1.37 3.48 12.81
N ALA A 42 -1.93 4.55 13.38
CA ALA A 42 -2.29 4.57 14.80
C ALA A 42 -3.29 3.46 15.22
N ALA A 43 -4.05 2.91 14.26
CA ALA A 43 -5.00 1.83 14.51
C ALA A 43 -4.36 0.42 14.46
N MET A 44 -3.09 0.31 14.09
CA MET A 44 -2.40 -0.96 13.93
C MET A 44 -1.54 -1.27 15.16
N GLU A 45 -1.64 -2.48 15.68
CA GLU A 45 -0.77 -2.96 16.76
C GLU A 45 0.68 -3.14 16.27
N LYS A 46 0.87 -3.65 15.06
CA LYS A 46 2.18 -3.95 14.44
C LYS A 46 2.25 -3.45 13.00
N PRO A 47 3.44 -3.13 12.47
CA PRO A 47 3.61 -2.77 11.07
C PRO A 47 3.08 -3.86 10.12
N GLN A 48 2.45 -3.44 9.03
CA GLN A 48 1.93 -4.30 7.97
C GLN A 48 2.70 -4.13 6.67
N SER A 49 2.78 -5.19 5.89
CA SER A 49 3.46 -5.21 4.59
C SER A 49 2.57 -4.68 3.47
N THR A 50 3.14 -3.92 2.54
CA THR A 50 2.46 -3.48 1.30
C THR A 50 2.12 -4.61 0.34
N GLY A 51 2.68 -5.82 0.53
CA GLY A 51 2.63 -6.89 -0.47
C GLY A 51 3.67 -6.71 -1.58
N GLY A 52 3.75 -7.67 -2.51
CA GLY A 52 4.79 -7.73 -3.54
C GLY A 52 4.26 -7.82 -4.98
N GLN A 53 3.53 -8.89 -5.33
CA GLN A 53 3.03 -9.05 -6.71
C GLN A 53 1.93 -8.03 -7.04
N GLN A 54 2.04 -7.38 -8.21
CA GLN A 54 1.10 -6.37 -8.71
C GLN A 54 0.91 -5.17 -7.75
N VAL A 55 1.85 -4.97 -6.82
CA VAL A 55 1.90 -3.80 -5.93
C VAL A 55 3.11 -2.97 -6.31
N LYS A 56 2.88 -1.70 -6.63
CA LYS A 56 3.92 -0.70 -6.84
C LYS A 56 3.99 0.20 -5.62
N ASN A 57 5.19 0.51 -5.18
CA ASN A 57 5.43 1.37 -4.03
C ASN A 57 6.39 2.48 -4.43
N ASP A 58 5.98 3.72 -4.19
CA ASP A 58 6.76 4.92 -4.42
C ASP A 58 6.88 5.70 -3.11
N VAL A 59 8.02 6.34 -2.91
CA VAL A 59 8.27 7.19 -1.74
C VAL A 59 8.67 8.58 -2.20
N SER A 60 7.98 9.58 -1.70
CA SER A 60 8.38 10.99 -1.77
C SER A 60 8.83 11.44 -0.39
N GLN A 61 9.83 12.32 -0.38
CA GLN A 61 10.33 12.98 0.83
C GLN A 61 9.87 14.44 0.85
N ASP A 62 10.15 15.13 1.95
CA ASP A 62 9.83 16.55 2.17
C ASP A 62 8.34 16.88 2.16
N ALA A 63 7.49 15.92 2.53
CA ALA A 63 6.06 16.14 2.72
C ALA A 63 5.77 16.83 4.07
N GLU A 64 4.62 17.51 4.19
CA GLU A 64 4.21 18.12 5.46
C GLU A 64 3.86 17.08 6.53
N GLN A 65 3.31 15.94 6.11
CA GLN A 65 2.81 14.88 6.98
C GLN A 65 3.17 13.52 6.43
N ALA A 66 3.37 12.56 7.32
CA ALA A 66 3.61 11.17 6.96
C ALA A 66 2.29 10.49 6.59
N GLN A 67 2.11 10.19 5.31
CA GLN A 67 0.86 9.63 4.80
C GLN A 67 1.13 8.53 3.77
N LEU A 68 0.21 7.57 3.71
CA LEU A 68 0.13 6.57 2.66
C LEU A 68 -1.15 6.80 1.85
N THR A 69 -1.00 7.08 0.56
CA THR A 69 -2.10 7.02 -0.40
C THR A 69 -2.06 5.69 -1.14
N THR A 70 -3.14 4.93 -1.07
CA THR A 70 -3.30 3.67 -1.79
C THR A 70 -4.35 3.83 -2.88
N LYS A 71 -4.02 3.41 -4.10
CA LYS A 71 -4.97 3.22 -5.21
C LYS A 71 -5.05 1.74 -5.52
N ARG A 72 -6.25 1.16 -5.43
CA ARG A 72 -6.52 -0.24 -5.76
C ARG A 72 -7.39 -0.29 -7.01
N THR A 73 -6.93 -1.00 -8.03
CA THR A 73 -7.68 -1.21 -9.27
C THR A 73 -8.21 -2.65 -9.30
N GLU A 74 -9.50 -2.81 -9.57
CA GLU A 74 -10.17 -4.11 -9.63
C GLU A 74 -11.19 -4.19 -10.76
N TRP A 75 -11.42 -5.41 -11.26
CA TRP A 75 -12.49 -5.69 -12.21
C TRP A 75 -13.81 -5.90 -11.47
N VAL A 76 -14.84 -5.17 -11.90
CA VAL A 76 -16.22 -5.34 -11.44
C VAL A 76 -17.18 -5.60 -12.59
N TYR A 77 -18.35 -6.17 -12.30
CA TYR A 77 -19.40 -6.32 -13.29
C TYR A 77 -19.97 -4.97 -13.73
N LYS A 78 -20.02 -4.73 -15.04
CA LYS A 78 -20.54 -3.48 -15.66
C LYS A 78 -21.96 -3.10 -15.23
N ASN A 79 -22.77 -4.09 -14.87
CA ASN A 79 -24.13 -3.87 -14.41
C ASN A 79 -24.66 -5.08 -13.62
N ASN A 80 -25.83 -4.88 -13.01
CA ASN A 80 -26.49 -5.87 -12.19
C ASN A 80 -26.95 -7.11 -12.96
N PHE A 81 -27.22 -7.01 -14.27
CA PHE A 81 -27.63 -8.14 -15.11
C PHE A 81 -26.48 -9.15 -15.28
N TYR A 82 -25.28 -8.68 -15.61
CA TYR A 82 -24.10 -9.55 -15.67
C TYR A 82 -23.75 -10.16 -14.31
N ARG A 83 -23.90 -9.39 -13.22
CA ARG A 83 -23.72 -9.91 -11.86
C ARG A 83 -24.74 -11.00 -11.51
N LEU A 84 -25.99 -10.89 -11.98
CA LEU A 84 -27.00 -11.93 -11.76
C LEU A 84 -26.69 -13.20 -12.55
N LEU A 85 -26.28 -13.07 -13.81
CA LEU A 85 -25.98 -14.22 -14.67
C LEU A 85 -24.71 -14.97 -14.27
N PHE A 86 -23.69 -14.26 -13.77
CA PHE A 86 -22.35 -14.82 -13.54
C PHE A 86 -21.85 -14.65 -12.09
N GLY A 87 -22.68 -14.18 -11.17
CA GLY A 87 -22.27 -13.93 -9.77
C GLY A 87 -21.75 -15.17 -9.04
N PHE A 88 -22.12 -16.36 -9.50
CA PHE A 88 -21.66 -17.64 -8.95
C PHE A 88 -20.20 -17.96 -9.27
N SER A 89 -19.57 -17.34 -10.27
CA SER A 89 -18.17 -17.59 -10.61
C SER A 89 -17.16 -16.89 -9.70
N GLY A 90 -17.61 -16.05 -8.76
CA GLY A 90 -16.77 -15.47 -7.70
C GLY A 90 -15.70 -14.47 -8.16
N ASN A 91 -15.72 -14.08 -9.43
CA ASN A 91 -14.76 -13.18 -10.08
C ASN A 91 -15.17 -11.69 -10.04
N ASN A 92 -16.10 -11.30 -9.16
CA ASN A 92 -16.40 -9.89 -8.92
C ASN A 92 -15.36 -9.30 -7.94
N HIS A 93 -14.90 -8.07 -8.17
CA HIS A 93 -13.79 -7.44 -7.42
C HIS A 93 -12.46 -8.20 -7.59
N GLU A 94 -12.20 -8.68 -8.81
CA GLU A 94 -10.92 -9.32 -9.13
C GLU A 94 -9.78 -8.29 -9.15
N PHE A 95 -8.76 -8.52 -8.34
CA PHE A 95 -7.63 -7.60 -8.16
C PHE A 95 -6.77 -7.48 -9.44
N ILE A 96 -6.45 -6.25 -9.84
CA ILE A 96 -5.59 -5.97 -11.00
C ILE A 96 -4.22 -5.47 -10.53
N GLU A 97 -4.20 -4.39 -9.77
CA GLU A 97 -2.98 -3.80 -9.23
C GLU A 97 -3.27 -2.88 -8.05
N GLN A 98 -2.22 -2.58 -7.29
CA GLN A 98 -2.23 -1.56 -6.25
C GLN A 98 -1.03 -0.64 -6.40
N GLU A 99 -1.26 0.66 -6.29
CA GLU A 99 -0.21 1.67 -6.24
C GLU A 99 -0.24 2.33 -4.86
N ASN A 100 0.91 2.35 -4.20
CA ASN A 100 1.10 2.96 -2.89
C ASN A 100 2.07 4.13 -3.03
N GLN A 101 1.62 5.33 -2.67
CA GLN A 101 2.45 6.51 -2.54
C GLN A 101 2.65 6.82 -1.06
N PHE A 102 3.87 6.61 -0.58
CA PHE A 102 4.31 7.10 0.72
C PHE A 102 4.79 8.54 0.55
N ASN A 103 4.22 9.45 1.34
CA ASN A 103 4.70 10.82 1.45
C ASN A 103 5.27 10.98 2.85
N LEU A 104 6.57 11.25 2.95
CA LEU A 104 7.28 11.28 4.22
C LEU A 104 7.85 12.68 4.48
N PRO A 105 7.71 13.21 5.71
CA PRO A 105 8.45 14.37 6.15
C PRO A 105 9.96 14.15 6.13
N SER A 106 10.73 15.23 6.06
CA SER A 106 12.20 15.19 5.94
C SER A 106 12.91 14.55 7.14
N ASN A 107 12.25 14.48 8.31
CA ASN A 107 12.79 13.84 9.50
C ASN A 107 12.55 12.32 9.55
N TRP A 108 11.80 11.74 8.59
CA TRP A 108 11.57 10.30 8.51
C TRP A 108 12.73 9.57 7.84
N GLN A 109 13.12 8.44 8.42
CA GLN A 109 14.18 7.58 7.87
C GLN A 109 13.59 6.42 7.07
N LEU A 110 14.26 6.05 5.97
CA LEU A 110 14.00 4.79 5.26
C LEU A 110 15.02 3.75 5.71
N LEU A 111 14.56 2.75 6.45
CA LEU A 111 15.44 1.74 7.04
C LEU A 111 15.20 0.36 6.43
N SER A 112 16.28 -0.29 6.03
CA SER A 112 16.25 -1.69 5.58
C SER A 112 16.04 -2.62 6.77
N THR A 113 15.20 -3.66 6.61
CA THR A 113 15.09 -4.75 7.58
C THR A 113 16.13 -5.86 7.38
N GLU A 114 16.92 -5.77 6.31
CA GLU A 114 18.03 -6.68 6.03
C GLU A 114 19.35 -6.03 6.51
N ASN A 115 20.18 -6.85 7.17
CA ASN A 115 21.51 -6.48 7.68
C ASN A 115 22.59 -6.67 6.61
#